data_AF-A0A7X0SML7-F1
#
_entry.id   AF-A0A7X0SML7-F1
#
_cell.length_a   1.000
_cell.length_b   1.000
_cell.length_c   1.000
_cell.angle_alpha   90.00
_cell.angle_beta   90.00
_cell.angle_gamma   90.00
#
_symmetry.space_group_name_H-M   'P 1'
#
loop_
_entity.id
_entity.type
_entity.pdbx_description
1 polymer ?
#
loop_
_entity_poly.entity_id
_entity_poly.type
_entity_poly.pdbx_seq_one_letter_code
_entity_poly.pdbx_strand_id
1 'polypeptide(L)'
;MDKAIEIVMTNGVKNLGLSPDEVNRLFRKAEELRPRSAFLVFDPKGNSVYIGNGDGHILGMLHLFLPEKVWVIFDDYGDRWVATALLPREH
;
A
#
# COMPACT_ATOMS: atom_id res chain seq x y z
N MET A 1 -6.47 -21.97 1.72
CA MET A 1 -5.49 -21.65 0.66
C MET A 1 -5.55 -20.15 0.49
N ASP A 2 -4.49 -19.45 0.88
CA ASP A 2 -4.41 -18.01 0.66
C ASP A 2 -4.42 -17.73 -0.85
N LYS A 3 -5.36 -16.91 -1.31
CA LYS A 3 -5.42 -16.47 -2.71
C LYS A 3 -4.12 -15.75 -3.04
N ALA A 4 -3.55 -15.99 -4.23
CA ALA A 4 -2.37 -15.26 -4.67
C ALA A 4 -2.66 -13.75 -4.73
N ILE A 5 -1.67 -12.92 -4.38
CA ILE A 5 -1.75 -11.46 -4.48
C ILE A 5 -0.87 -10.99 -5.63
N GLU A 6 -1.48 -10.40 -6.65
CA GLU A 6 -0.79 -9.72 -7.72
C GLU A 6 -0.57 -8.25 -7.33
N ILE A 7 0.66 -7.76 -7.46
CA ILE A 7 1.02 -6.38 -7.16
C ILE A 7 1.07 -5.57 -8.44
N VAL A 8 0.27 -4.52 -8.52
CA VAL A 8 0.24 -3.56 -9.62
C VAL A 8 0.61 -2.19 -9.07
N MET A 9 1.57 -1.51 -9.71
CA MET A 9 1.98 -0.15 -9.34
C MET A 9 1.81 0.78 -10.53
N THR A 10 1.21 1.95 -10.29
CA THR A 10 1.16 3.01 -11.30
C THR A 10 2.56 3.56 -11.60
N ASN A 11 2.67 4.29 -12.70
CA ASN A 11 3.92 4.97 -13.05
C ASN A 11 4.30 6.01 -11.98
N GLY A 12 3.33 6.68 -11.34
CA GLY A 12 3.59 7.59 -10.24
C GLY A 12 4.32 6.90 -9.08
N VAL A 13 3.83 5.75 -8.64
CA VAL A 13 4.45 4.98 -7.55
C VAL A 13 5.81 4.41 -7.95
N LYS A 14 5.96 3.89 -9.18
CA LYS A 14 7.25 3.40 -9.70
C LYS A 14 8.31 4.51 -9.72
N ASN A 15 7.92 5.74 -10.01
CA ASN A 15 8.81 6.89 -10.08
C ASN A 15 9.19 7.46 -8.70
N LEU A 16 8.66 6.92 -7.59
CA LEU A 16 9.11 7.28 -6.24
C LEU A 16 10.54 6.81 -5.93
N GLY A 17 11.12 5.96 -6.79
CA GLY A 17 12.51 5.50 -6.62
C GLY A 17 12.70 4.55 -5.43
N LEU A 18 11.63 3.88 -4.99
CA LEU A 18 11.69 2.89 -3.91
C LEU A 18 12.55 1.70 -4.33
N SER A 19 13.42 1.26 -3.43
CA SER A 19 14.17 0.02 -3.61
C SER A 19 13.23 -1.20 -3.61
N PRO A 20 13.62 -2.33 -4.23
CA PRO A 20 12.83 -3.55 -4.18
C PRO A 20 12.48 -4.01 -2.76
N ASP A 21 13.40 -3.83 -1.80
CA ASP A 21 13.16 -4.14 -0.39
C ASP A 21 12.10 -3.22 0.24
N GLU A 22 12.12 -1.92 -0.07
CA GLU A 22 11.13 -0.97 0.40
C GLU A 22 9.73 -1.28 -0.16
N VAL A 23 9.65 -1.59 -1.46
CA VAL A 23 8.42 -2.05 -2.12
C VAL A 23 7.89 -3.31 -1.42
N ASN A 24 8.73 -4.32 -1.24
CA ASN A 24 8.35 -5.58 -0.58
C ASN A 24 7.85 -5.35 0.86
N ARG A 25 8.52 -4.48 1.63
CA ARG A 25 8.10 -4.15 3.00
C ARG A 25 6.76 -3.42 3.02
N LEU A 26 6.53 -2.51 2.08
CA LEU A 26 5.27 -1.78 1.94
C LEU A 26 4.11 -2.74 1.65
N PHE A 27 4.25 -3.60 0.63
CA PHE A 27 3.18 -4.54 0.26
C PHE A 27 2.97 -5.66 1.26
N ARG A 28 4.02 -6.17 1.91
CA ARG A 28 3.86 -7.12 3.01
C ARG A 28 3.05 -6.53 4.17
N LYS A 29 3.29 -5.24 4.49
CA LYS A 29 2.50 -4.57 5.52
C LYS A 29 1.06 -4.29 5.06
N ALA A 30 0.88 -3.98 3.78
CA ALA A 30 -0.45 -3.83 3.18
C ALA A 30 -1.25 -5.14 3.27
N GLU A 31 -0.64 -6.27 2.91
CA GLU A 31 -1.23 -7.60 2.98
C GLU A 31 -1.64 -7.99 4.41
N GLU A 32 -0.80 -7.70 5.40
CA GLU A 32 -1.12 -7.91 6.83
C GLU A 32 -2.39 -7.14 7.26
N LEU A 33 -2.59 -5.94 6.70
CA LEU A 33 -3.70 -5.05 7.05
C LEU A 33 -4.93 -5.21 6.15
N ARG A 34 -4.82 -5.93 5.03
CA ARG A 34 -5.91 -6.22 4.09
C ARG A 34 -7.19 -6.76 4.77
N PRO A 35 -7.14 -7.67 5.77
CA PRO A 35 -8.34 -8.14 6.44
C PRO A 35 -9.11 -7.04 7.20
N ARG A 36 -8.47 -5.90 7.49
CA ARG A 36 -9.07 -4.76 8.19
C ARG A 36 -9.64 -3.71 7.26
N SER A 37 -9.06 -3.56 6.06
CA SER A 37 -9.54 -2.62 5.04
C SER A 37 -9.03 -3.01 3.66
N ALA A 38 -9.92 -2.93 2.66
CA ALA A 38 -9.55 -3.07 1.25
C ALA A 38 -8.85 -1.82 0.69
N PHE A 39 -9.00 -0.67 1.36
CA PHE A 39 -8.34 0.58 1.02
C PHE A 39 -7.36 0.99 2.13
N LEU A 40 -6.09 1.16 1.79
CA LEU A 40 -5.04 1.56 2.72
C LEU A 40 -4.36 2.84 2.24
N VAL A 41 -4.23 3.81 3.15
CA VAL A 41 -3.52 5.07 2.93
C VAL A 41 -2.19 5.03 3.66
N PHE A 42 -1.10 5.05 2.91
CA PHE A 42 0.27 5.14 3.41
C PHE A 42 0.69 6.61 3.45
N ASP A 43 0.65 7.21 4.64
CA ASP A 43 0.93 8.63 4.88
C ASP A 43 2.32 8.83 5.51
N PRO A 44 3.31 9.36 4.78
CA PRO A 44 4.64 9.59 5.32
C PRO A 44 4.65 10.73 6.35
N LYS A 45 5.31 10.48 7.49
CA LYS A 45 5.58 11.45 8.56
C LYS A 45 7.02 11.26 9.02
N GLY A 46 7.94 12.00 8.40
CA GLY A 46 9.38 11.84 8.61
C GLY A 46 9.86 10.46 8.11
N ASN A 47 10.59 9.72 8.96
CA ASN A 47 11.08 8.38 8.64
C ASN A 47 10.07 7.26 8.95
N SER A 48 8.78 7.58 9.03
CA SER A 48 7.75 6.59 9.33
C SER A 48 6.52 6.83 8.48
N VAL A 49 5.90 5.75 8.07
CA VAL A 49 4.68 5.75 7.28
C VAL A 49 3.55 5.28 8.18
N TYR A 50 2.54 6.11 8.35
CA TYR A 50 1.31 5.76 9.05
C TYR A 50 0.34 5.18 8.05
N ILE A 51 -0.29 4.06 8.41
CA ILE A 51 -1.18 3.33 7.51
C ILE A 51 -2.59 3.46 8.07
N GLY A 52 -3.49 4.07 7.30
CA GLY A 52 -4.89 4.24 7.67
C GLY A 52 -5.85 3.64 6.64
N ASN A 53 -7.15 3.72 6.92
CA ASN A 53 -8.21 3.20 6.05
C ASN A 53 -8.87 4.27 5.15
N GLY A 54 -8.35 5.50 5.11
CA GLY A 54 -8.97 6.62 4.38
C GLY A 54 -9.92 7.48 5.21
N ASP A 55 -10.56 6.92 6.23
CA ASP A 55 -11.54 7.61 7.10
C ASP A 55 -10.92 8.22 8.36
N GLY A 56 -9.59 8.40 8.37
CA GLY A 56 -8.85 8.93 9.52
C GLY A 56 -8.52 7.91 10.60
N HIS A 57 -8.91 6.63 10.46
CA HIS A 57 -8.51 5.58 11.38
C HIS A 57 -7.13 5.02 11.01
N ILE A 58 -6.21 5.03 11.99
CA ILE A 58 -4.88 4.45 11.85
C ILE A 58 -4.96 2.95 12.14
N LEU A 59 -4.51 2.14 11.18
CA LEU A 59 -4.48 0.68 11.25
C LEU A 59 -3.09 0.14 11.61
N GLY A 60 -2.03 0.90 11.33
CA GLY A 60 -0.66 0.52 11.63
C GLY A 60 0.39 1.59 11.30
N MET A 61 1.66 1.20 11.46
CA MET A 61 2.83 2.01 11.13
C MET A 61 3.90 1.12 10.50
N LEU A 62 4.73 1.70 9.64
CA LEU A 62 5.93 1.12 9.07
C LEU A 62 7.10 2.10 9.16
N HIS A 63 8.26 1.64 9.64
CA HIS A 63 9.48 2.46 9.62
C HIS A 63 10.18 2.35 8.25
N LEU A 64 9.87 3.29 7.37
CA LEU A 64 10.31 3.34 5.98
C LEU A 64 10.25 4.81 5.52
N PHE A 65 11.16 5.22 4.65
CA PHE A 65 11.07 6.52 3.99
C PHE A 65 10.18 6.40 2.76
N LEU A 66 9.13 7.21 2.70
CA LEU A 66 8.24 7.27 1.54
C LEU A 66 8.15 8.74 1.11
N PRO A 67 8.49 9.08 -0.16
CA PRO A 67 8.58 10.48 -0.58
C PRO A 67 7.24 11.23 -0.60
N GLU A 68 6.14 10.51 -0.84
CA GLU A 68 4.78 11.04 -0.92
C GLU A 68 3.77 10.01 -0.42
N LYS A 69 2.56 10.45 -0.12
CA LYS A 69 1.43 9.58 0.19
C LYS A 69 1.17 8.58 -0.95
N VAL A 70 0.95 7.32 -0.59
CA VAL A 70 0.57 6.25 -1.52
C VAL A 70 -0.74 5.62 -1.05
N TRP A 71 -1.61 5.29 -1.99
CA TRP A 71 -2.82 4.50 -1.73
C TRP A 71 -2.63 3.09 -2.25
N VAL A 72 -3.10 2.10 -1.49
CA VAL A 72 -3.15 0.69 -1.90
C VAL A 72 -4.60 0.23 -1.83
N ILE A 73 -5.11 -0.24 -2.96
CA ILE A 73 -6.46 -0.79 -3.10
C ILE A 73 -6.33 -2.29 -3.33
N PHE A 74 -7.11 -3.09 -2.62
CA PHE A 74 -7.21 -4.54 -2.79
C PHE A 74 -8.54 -4.90 -3.45
N ASP A 75 -8.46 -5.43 -4.66
CA ASP A 75 -9.61 -5.92 -5.42
C ASP A 75 -9.63 -7.46 -5.43
N ASP A 76 -10.80 -8.06 -5.14
CA ASP A 76 -10.99 -9.52 -5.22
C ASP A 76 -11.46 -9.92 -6.62
N TYR A 77 -10.62 -10.63 -7.36
CA TYR A 77 -10.94 -11.15 -8.69
C TYR A 77 -11.47 -12.60 -8.66
N GLY A 78 -11.76 -13.14 -7.47
CA GLY A 78 -12.27 -14.49 -7.26
C GLY A 78 -11.15 -15.50 -7.03
N ASP A 79 -10.24 -15.67 -7.98
CA ASP A 79 -9.10 -16.59 -7.91
C ASP A 79 -7.83 -15.94 -7.31
N ARG A 80 -7.74 -14.61 -7.36
CA ARG A 80 -6.62 -13.80 -6.87
C ARG A 80 -7.08 -12.48 -6.28
N TRP A 81 -6.22 -11.89 -5.45
CA TRP A 81 -6.31 -10.48 -5.09
C TRP A 81 -5.40 -9.66 -5.98
N VAL A 82 -5.82 -8.46 -6.32
CA VAL A 82 -4.97 -7.46 -6.98
C VAL A 82 -4.75 -6.32 -6.00
N ALA A 83 -3.50 -6.07 -5.65
CA ALA A 83 -3.06 -4.95 -4.83
C ALA A 83 -2.56 -3.84 -5.76
N THR A 84 -3.37 -2.81 -5.98
CA THR A 84 -3.02 -1.67 -6.83
C THR A 84 -2.49 -0.54 -5.96
N ALA A 85 -1.22 -0.17 -6.13
CA ALA A 85 -0.63 1.02 -5.52
C ALA A 85 -0.60 2.19 -6.50
N LEU A 86 -1.08 3.35 -6.03
CA LEU A 86 -1.18 4.58 -6.80
C LEU A 86 -0.94 5.82 -5.94
N LEU A 87 -0.62 6.94 -6.57
CA LEU A 87 -0.60 8.24 -5.90
C LEU A 87 -2.03 8.81 -5.80
N PRO A 88 -2.38 9.58 -4.75
CA PRO A 88 -3.72 10.17 -4.59
C PRO A 88 -4.18 11.02 -5.78
N ARG A 89 -3.24 11.62 -6.52
CA ARG A 89 -3.49 12.44 -7.71
C ARG A 89 -3.77 11.63 -9.00
N GLU A 90 -3.56 10.31 -8.96
CA GLU A 90 -3.83 9.40 -10.08
C GLU A 90 -5.23 8.75 -9.98
N HIS A 91 -5.95 8.99 -8.87
CA HIS A 91 -7.31 8.52 -8.62
C HIS A 91 -8.35 9.59 -8.92
#